data_AF-A0A938B204-F1
#
_entry.id   AF-A0A938B204-F1
#
_cell.length_a   1.000
_cell.length_b   1.000
_cell.length_c   1.000
_cell.angle_alpha   90.00
_cell.angle_beta   90.00
_cell.angle_gamma   90.00
#
_symmetry.space_group_name_H-M   'P 1'
#
loop_
_entity.id
_entity.type
_entity.pdbx_description
1 polymer ?
#
loop_
_entity_poly.entity_id
_entity_poly.type
_entity_poly.pdbx_seq_one_letter_code
_entity_poly.pdbx_strand_id
1 'polypeptide(L)'
;MVSPVPLATYEAQRATLALLLATLAWGCSFTWAKAGGAALNQAAGLPPGALLGPLLLLTWRFTLAGVLWLLCFPAARRGWTWRSVGRAALLGCLLCLGLTVQMLGLDRTSEAVNAFLTSLAVVFVPLIMLGVLRRPPPLAMWCAVLLATVGVWLMTGATPTGFGGG
;
A
#
# COMPACT_ATOMS: atom_id res chain seq x y z
N MET A 1 8.10 30.08 -14.34
CA MET A 1 9.14 29.05 -14.52
C MET A 1 9.92 28.97 -13.22
N VAL A 2 9.61 28.00 -12.35
CA VAL A 2 10.42 27.75 -11.15
C VAL A 2 11.64 26.97 -11.62
N SER A 3 12.82 27.58 -11.60
CA SER A 3 14.06 26.86 -11.87
C SER A 3 14.23 25.79 -10.79
N PRO A 4 14.64 24.56 -11.15
CA PRO A 4 14.98 23.56 -10.15
C PRO A 4 16.16 24.09 -9.34
N VAL A 5 15.97 24.26 -8.04
CA VAL A 5 17.07 24.48 -7.10
C VAL A 5 18.02 23.29 -7.26
N PRO A 6 19.31 23.49 -7.58
CA PRO A 6 20.25 22.39 -7.68
C PRO A 6 20.45 21.83 -6.27
N LEU A 7 19.76 20.73 -5.97
CA LEU A 7 20.01 19.95 -4.76
C LEU A 7 21.46 19.48 -4.86
N ALA A 8 22.25 19.74 -3.82
CA ALA A 8 23.58 19.18 -3.72
C ALA A 8 23.46 17.66 -3.89
N THR A 9 24.30 17.05 -4.74
CA THR A 9 24.23 15.62 -5.10
C THR A 9 24.14 14.70 -3.88
N TYR A 10 24.73 15.10 -2.75
CA TYR A 10 24.64 14.44 -1.46
C TYR A 10 23.21 14.36 -0.88
N GLU A 11 22.42 15.43 -0.97
CA GLU A 11 21.02 15.42 -0.49
C GLU A 11 20.15 14.52 -1.37
N ALA A 12 20.38 14.55 -2.68
CA ALA A 12 19.71 13.67 -3.64
C ALA A 12 20.02 12.19 -3.35
N GLN A 13 21.30 11.85 -3.13
CA GLN A 13 21.72 10.49 -2.78
C GLN A 13 21.10 10.00 -1.47
N ARG A 14 21.05 10.85 -0.44
CA ARG A 14 20.39 10.52 0.84
C ARG A 14 18.89 10.29 0.66
N ALA A 15 18.21 11.13 -0.13
CA ALA A 15 16.80 10.95 -0.43
C ALA A 15 16.54 9.65 -1.22
N THR A 16 17.38 9.33 -2.21
CA THR A 16 17.29 8.07 -2.95
C THR A 16 17.50 6.87 -2.04
N LEU A 17 18.51 6.89 -1.16
CA LEU A 17 18.74 5.82 -0.19
C LEU A 17 17.55 5.65 0.76
N ALA A 18 17.01 6.75 1.28
CA ALA A 18 15.82 6.72 2.14
C ALA A 18 14.61 6.11 1.43
N LEU A 19 14.39 6.45 0.15
CA LEU A 19 13.32 5.88 -0.66
C LEU A 19 13.53 4.38 -0.93
N LEU A 20 14.76 3.95 -1.21
CA LEU A 20 15.09 2.53 -1.40
C LEU A 20 14.82 1.74 -0.12
N LEU A 21 15.29 2.23 1.03
CA LEU A 21 15.05 1.58 2.32
C LEU A 21 13.56 1.53 2.66
N ALA A 22 12.81 2.61 2.42
CA ALA A 22 11.37 2.63 2.61
C ALA A 22 10.65 1.61 1.70
N THR A 23 11.10 1.49 0.45
CA THR A 23 10.53 0.54 -0.52
C THR A 23 10.81 -0.91 -0.11
N LEU A 24 12.03 -1.21 0.36
CA LEU A 24 12.38 -2.53 0.88
C LEU A 24 11.56 -2.86 2.12
N ALA A 25 11.49 -1.94 3.09
CA ALA A 25 10.69 -2.12 4.29
C ALA A 25 9.20 -2.33 3.97
N TRP A 26 8.68 -1.62 2.97
CA TRP A 26 7.32 -1.80 2.49
C TRP A 26 7.11 -3.20 1.90
N GLY A 27 8.02 -3.68 1.05
CA GLY A 27 7.95 -5.02 0.47
C GLY A 27 8.03 -6.14 1.51
N CYS A 28 9.01 -6.08 2.43
CA CYS A 28 9.15 -7.04 3.52
C CYS A 28 7.91 -7.10 4.42
N SER A 29 7.16 -5.99 4.55
CA SER A 29 5.98 -5.96 5.40
C SER A 29 4.85 -6.91 4.97
N PHE A 30 4.76 -7.29 3.68
CA PHE A 30 3.79 -8.30 3.21
C PHE A 30 4.11 -9.68 3.75
N THR A 31 5.40 -10.04 3.79
CA THR A 31 5.88 -11.32 4.32
C THR A 31 5.55 -11.45 5.80
N TRP A 32 5.81 -10.39 6.57
CA TRP A 32 5.48 -10.33 8.00
C TRP A 32 3.98 -10.26 8.27
N ALA A 33 3.22 -9.58 7.40
CA ALA A 33 1.78 -9.53 7.50
C ALA A 33 1.16 -10.92 7.33
N LYS A 34 1.60 -11.68 6.32
CA LYS A 34 1.11 -13.04 6.05
C LYS A 34 1.51 -14.00 7.18
N ALA A 35 2.79 -14.02 7.54
CA ALA A 35 3.30 -14.86 8.63
C ALA A 35 2.67 -14.51 9.99
N GLY A 36 2.55 -13.21 10.32
CA GLY A 36 1.96 -12.74 11.56
C GLY A 36 0.47 -13.06 11.68
N GLY A 37 -0.30 -12.89 10.59
CA GLY A 37 -1.71 -13.28 10.55
C GLY A 37 -1.90 -14.78 10.75
N ALA A 38 -1.07 -15.60 10.12
CA ALA A 38 -1.08 -17.06 10.30
C ALA A 38 -0.72 -17.47 11.74
N ALA A 39 0.30 -16.86 12.33
CA ALA A 39 0.70 -17.11 13.72
C ALA A 39 -0.41 -16.75 14.72
N LEU A 40 -1.11 -15.63 14.51
CA LEU A 40 -2.24 -15.23 15.34
C LEU A 40 -3.42 -16.20 15.22
N ASN A 41 -3.72 -16.67 14.01
CA ASN A 41 -4.75 -17.69 13.81
C ASN A 41 -4.41 -18.98 14.55
N GLN A 42 -3.15 -19.45 14.45
CA GLN A 42 -2.69 -20.64 15.18
C GLN A 42 -2.78 -20.46 16.70
N ALA A 43 -2.34 -19.31 17.22
CA ALA A 43 -2.42 -19.01 18.65
C ALA A 43 -3.86 -18.93 19.17
N ALA A 44 -4.81 -18.50 18.33
CA ALA A 44 -6.23 -18.43 18.66
C ALA A 44 -7.00 -19.74 18.40
N GLY A 45 -6.33 -20.81 17.93
CA GLY A 45 -6.98 -22.08 17.59
C GLY A 45 -7.90 -22.00 16.36
N LEU A 46 -7.68 -21.03 15.47
CA LEU A 46 -8.49 -20.79 14.27
C LEU A 46 -7.94 -21.59 13.07
N PRO A 47 -8.81 -21.94 12.10
CA PRO A 47 -8.37 -22.61 10.89
C PRO A 47 -7.43 -21.72 10.04
N PRO A 48 -6.56 -22.32 9.22
CA PRO A 48 -5.79 -21.60 8.21
C PRO A 48 -6.71 -20.78 7.29
N GLY A 49 -6.31 -19.54 6.98
CA GLY A 49 -7.11 -18.61 6.16
C GLY A 49 -8.25 -17.91 6.91
N ALA A 50 -8.37 -18.08 8.23
CA ALA A 50 -9.31 -17.27 9.01
C ALA A 50 -8.94 -15.77 8.93
N LEU A 51 -9.95 -14.93 8.64
CA LEU A 51 -9.78 -13.47 8.56
C LEU A 51 -9.38 -12.81 9.87
N LEU A 52 -9.69 -13.43 11.01
CA LEU A 52 -9.55 -12.80 12.31
C LEU A 52 -8.09 -12.48 12.63
N GLY A 53 -7.14 -13.38 12.34
CA GLY A 53 -5.70 -13.15 12.56
C GLY A 53 -5.17 -11.92 11.81
N PRO A 54 -5.30 -11.84 10.47
CA PRO A 54 -4.91 -10.67 9.70
C PRO A 54 -5.59 -9.36 10.15
N LEU A 55 -6.88 -9.42 10.51
CA LEU A 55 -7.62 -8.26 11.01
C LEU A 55 -7.09 -7.80 12.37
N LEU A 56 -6.85 -8.72 13.31
CA LEU A 56 -6.25 -8.41 14.62
C LEU A 56 -4.87 -7.77 14.46
N LEU A 57 -4.06 -8.29 13.53
CA LEU A 57 -2.76 -7.71 13.21
C LEU A 57 -2.88 -6.27 12.69
N LEU A 58 -3.82 -6.01 11.78
CA LEU A 58 -4.11 -4.66 11.28
C LEU A 58 -4.57 -3.73 12.40
N THR A 59 -5.51 -4.18 13.24
CA THR A 59 -6.00 -3.40 14.39
C THR A 59 -4.83 -3.01 15.27
N TRP A 60 -4.02 -3.97 15.71
CA TRP A 60 -2.86 -3.69 16.56
C TRP A 60 -1.86 -2.75 15.89
N ARG A 61 -1.54 -2.97 14.60
CA ARG A 61 -0.63 -2.12 13.82
C ARG A 61 -1.09 -0.66 13.80
N PHE A 62 -2.35 -0.38 13.46
CA PHE A 62 -2.84 1.00 13.35
C PHE A 62 -3.10 1.64 14.71
N THR A 63 -3.53 0.86 15.71
CA THR A 63 -3.67 1.36 17.08
C THR A 63 -2.32 1.77 17.65
N LEU A 64 -1.28 0.92 17.54
CA LEU A 64 0.06 1.26 17.97
C LEU A 64 0.62 2.46 17.20
N ALA A 65 0.48 2.47 15.87
CA ALA A 65 0.93 3.60 15.07
C ALA A 65 0.25 4.92 15.48
N GLY A 66 -1.08 4.89 15.74
CA GLY A 66 -1.82 6.05 16.22
C GLY A 66 -1.37 6.52 17.60
N VAL A 67 -1.19 5.59 18.55
CA VAL A 67 -0.70 5.90 19.91
C VAL A 67 0.71 6.50 19.84
N LEU A 68 1.64 5.83 19.14
CA LEU A 68 3.01 6.31 18.98
C LEU A 68 3.05 7.68 18.31
N TRP A 69 2.26 7.89 17.25
CA TRP A 69 2.18 9.18 16.58
C TRP A 69 1.67 10.28 17.53
N LEU A 70 0.63 10.00 18.33
CA LEU A 70 0.12 10.94 19.32
C LEU A 70 1.15 11.26 20.41
N LEU A 71 1.99 10.29 20.81
CA LEU A 71 3.04 10.46 21.81
C LEU A 71 4.23 11.25 21.26
N CYS A 72 4.67 10.93 20.04
CA CYS A 72 5.81 11.59 19.39
C CYS A 72 5.49 13.00 18.89
N PHE A 73 4.23 13.27 18.52
CA PHE A 73 3.79 14.56 17.98
C PHE A 73 2.67 15.18 18.83
N PRO A 74 2.96 15.57 20.08
CA PRO A 74 1.94 16.13 20.99
C PRO A 74 1.34 17.44 20.45
N ALA A 75 2.11 18.21 19.67
CA ALA A 75 1.63 19.41 19.00
C ALA A 75 0.50 19.12 18.00
N ALA A 76 0.46 17.93 17.40
CA ALA A 76 -0.55 17.55 16.42
C ALA A 76 -1.94 17.28 17.03
N ARG A 77 -2.03 17.31 18.37
CA ARG A 77 -3.29 17.26 19.12
C ARG A 77 -3.99 18.62 19.17
N ARG A 78 -3.27 19.73 18.92
CA ARG A 78 -3.86 21.08 18.88
C ARG A 78 -4.68 21.23 17.60
N GLY A 79 -5.95 21.60 17.72
CA GLY A 79 -6.85 21.85 16.59
C GLY A 79 -7.75 20.68 16.20
N TRP A 80 -7.85 19.63 17.03
CA TRP A 80 -8.84 18.58 16.83
C TRP A 80 -10.25 19.15 16.97
N THR A 81 -11.07 18.93 15.94
CA THR A 81 -12.48 19.27 15.95
C THR A 81 -13.29 18.00 15.70
N TRP A 82 -14.53 17.95 16.19
CA TRP A 82 -15.42 16.82 15.88
C TRP A 82 -15.61 16.60 14.38
N ARG A 83 -15.53 17.68 13.58
CA ARG A 83 -15.56 17.60 12.11
C ARG A 83 -14.31 16.95 11.53
N SER A 84 -13.11 17.29 12.03
CA SER A 84 -11.86 16.66 11.56
C SER A 84 -11.80 15.19 11.97
N VAL A 85 -12.26 14.85 13.17
CA VAL A 85 -12.36 13.45 13.64
C VAL A 85 -13.34 12.65 12.77
N GLY A 86 -14.52 13.20 12.46
CA GLY A 86 -15.47 12.53 11.57
C GLY A 86 -14.90 12.26 10.17
N ARG A 87 -14.16 13.22 9.60
CA ARG A 87 -13.47 13.03 8.31
C ARG A 87 -12.34 11.99 8.40
N ALA A 88 -11.56 12.02 9.46
CA ALA A 88 -10.51 11.03 9.71
C ALA A 88 -11.10 9.62 9.91
N ALA A 89 -12.24 9.51 10.59
CA ALA A 89 -12.96 8.25 10.76
C ALA A 89 -13.47 7.71 9.43
N LEU A 90 -14.06 8.56 8.56
CA LEU A 90 -14.48 8.15 7.22
C LEU A 90 -13.30 7.64 6.39
N LEU A 91 -12.19 8.39 6.34
CA LEU A 91 -10.97 7.97 5.65
C LEU A 91 -10.38 6.69 6.24
N GLY A 92 -10.40 6.55 7.57
CA GLY A 92 -9.97 5.36 8.29
C GLY A 92 -10.81 4.14 7.94
N CYS A 93 -12.14 4.28 7.86
CA CYS A 93 -13.04 3.22 7.43
C CYS A 93 -12.78 2.80 5.98
N LEU A 94 -12.61 3.76 5.06
CA LEU A 94 -12.29 3.47 3.66
C LEU A 94 -10.93 2.76 3.53
N LEU A 95 -9.93 3.21 4.29
CA LEU A 95 -8.62 2.57 4.34
C LEU A 95 -8.71 1.15 4.93
N CYS A 96 -9.47 0.96 6.00
CA CYS A 96 -9.67 -0.35 6.63
C CYS A 96 -10.34 -1.32 5.67
N LEU A 97 -11.36 -0.88 4.93
CA LEU A 97 -12.00 -1.68 3.89
C LEU A 97 -10.99 -2.08 2.80
N GLY A 98 -10.21 -1.12 2.30
CA GLY A 98 -9.17 -1.38 1.30
C GLY A 98 -8.12 -2.38 1.79
N LEU A 99 -7.64 -2.22 3.02
CA LEU A 99 -6.63 -3.11 3.62
C LEU A 99 -7.19 -4.50 3.95
N THR A 100 -8.47 -4.61 4.27
CA THR A 100 -9.14 -5.90 4.43
C THR A 100 -9.21 -6.64 3.11
N VAL A 101 -9.59 -5.96 2.03
CA VAL A 101 -9.57 -6.53 0.68
C VAL A 101 -8.14 -6.92 0.27
N GLN A 102 -7.15 -6.11 0.63
CA GLN A 102 -5.74 -6.42 0.38
C GLN A 102 -5.26 -7.66 1.15
N MET A 103 -5.64 -7.82 2.42
CA MET A 103 -5.32 -9.02 3.21
C MET A 103 -5.98 -10.27 2.65
N LEU A 104 -7.22 -10.15 2.17
CA LEU A 104 -7.92 -11.20 1.46
C LEU A 104 -7.21 -11.63 0.16
N GLY A 105 -6.60 -10.68 -0.55
CA GLY A 105 -5.73 -10.97 -1.70
C GLY A 105 -4.44 -11.66 -1.27
N LEU A 106 -3.80 -11.15 -0.20
CA LEU A 106 -2.54 -11.68 0.32
C LEU A 106 -2.64 -13.11 0.84
N ASP A 107 -3.77 -13.48 1.45
CA ASP A 107 -4.01 -14.84 1.95
C ASP A 107 -4.13 -15.84 0.80
N ARG A 108 -4.82 -15.44 -0.28
CA ARG A 108 -5.11 -16.30 -1.45
C ARG A 108 -4.00 -16.35 -2.50
N THR A 109 -3.11 -15.37 -2.51
CA THR A 109 -2.05 -15.25 -3.53
C THR A 109 -0.66 -15.24 -2.88
N SER A 110 0.40 -15.34 -3.67
CA SER A 110 1.76 -15.14 -3.16
C SER A 110 2.00 -13.69 -2.74
N GLU A 111 2.92 -13.49 -1.80
CA GLU A 111 3.29 -12.16 -1.32
C GLU A 111 3.83 -11.27 -2.45
N ALA A 112 4.58 -11.87 -3.39
CA ALA A 112 5.10 -11.21 -4.57
C ALA A 112 3.98 -10.75 -5.52
N VAL A 113 2.99 -11.61 -5.80
CA VAL A 113 1.84 -11.26 -6.65
C VAL A 113 1.02 -10.14 -5.98
N ASN A 114 0.76 -10.23 -4.68
CA ASN A 114 -0.01 -9.20 -3.98
C ASN A 114 0.71 -7.84 -3.92
N ALA A 115 2.03 -7.83 -3.68
CA ALA A 115 2.84 -6.62 -3.71
C ALA A 115 2.88 -6.00 -5.12
N PHE A 116 2.97 -6.84 -6.15
CA PHE A 116 2.93 -6.41 -7.55
C PHE A 116 1.57 -5.80 -7.93
N LEU A 117 0.46 -6.47 -7.58
CA LEU A 117 -0.90 -5.96 -7.78
C LEU A 117 -1.13 -4.64 -7.06
N THR A 118 -0.58 -4.47 -5.86
CA THR A 118 -0.66 -3.19 -5.13
C THR A 118 0.12 -2.09 -5.86
N SER A 119 1.27 -2.42 -6.44
CA SER A 119 2.10 -1.48 -7.21
C SER A 119 1.47 -1.11 -8.56
N LEU A 120 0.60 -1.97 -9.10
CA LEU A 120 -0.22 -1.70 -10.28
C LEU A 120 -1.18 -0.52 -10.07
N ALA A 121 -1.35 -0.03 -8.84
CA ALA A 121 -2.09 1.20 -8.60
C ALA A 121 -1.56 2.40 -9.40
N VAL A 122 -0.29 2.35 -9.84
CA VAL A 122 0.31 3.31 -10.78
C VAL A 122 -0.48 3.43 -12.09
N VAL A 123 -1.18 2.37 -12.53
CA VAL A 123 -2.04 2.37 -13.73
C VAL A 123 -3.28 3.24 -13.55
N PHE A 124 -3.74 3.47 -12.32
CA PHE A 124 -4.85 4.39 -12.06
C PHE A 124 -4.41 5.85 -12.12
N VAL A 125 -3.13 6.17 -11.98
CA VAL A 125 -2.64 7.55 -12.00
C VAL A 125 -2.96 8.26 -13.34
N PRO A 126 -2.69 7.71 -14.54
CA PRO A 126 -3.07 8.38 -15.80
C PRO A 126 -4.60 8.49 -15.96
N LEU A 127 -5.36 7.50 -15.48
CA LEU A 127 -6.83 7.53 -15.52
C LEU A 127 -7.39 8.67 -14.65
N ILE A 128 -6.84 8.86 -13.46
CA ILE A 128 -7.18 9.98 -12.58
C ILE A 128 -6.73 11.31 -13.20
N MET A 129 -5.56 11.37 -13.83
CA MET A 129 -5.07 12.57 -14.50
C MET A 129 -6.00 13.01 -15.64
N LEU A 130 -6.51 12.07 -16.44
CA LEU A 130 -7.46 12.34 -17.51
C LEU A 130 -8.84 12.72 -16.97
N GLY A 131 -9.37 11.95 -16.01
CA GLY A 131 -10.74 12.13 -15.52
C GLY A 131 -10.93 13.30 -14.55
N VAL A 132 -10.02 13.46 -13.58
CA VAL A 132 -10.14 14.43 -12.49
C VAL A 132 -9.35 15.71 -12.80
N LEU A 133 -8.09 15.56 -13.20
CA LEU A 133 -7.22 16.71 -13.46
C LEU A 133 -7.37 17.28 -14.88
N ARG A 134 -8.01 16.52 -15.80
CA ARG A 134 -8.17 16.87 -17.23
C ARG A 134 -6.85 17.28 -17.89
N ARG A 135 -5.74 16.64 -17.49
CA ARG A 135 -4.41 16.89 -18.06
C ARG A 135 -3.94 15.66 -18.84
N PRO A 136 -3.39 15.82 -20.05
CA PRO A 136 -2.87 14.70 -20.81
C PRO A 136 -1.63 14.11 -20.11
N PRO A 137 -1.63 12.80 -19.79
CA PRO A 137 -0.48 12.14 -19.18
C PRO A 137 0.68 11.98 -20.19
N PRO A 138 1.94 12.06 -19.73
CA PRO A 138 3.12 11.95 -20.61
C PRO A 138 3.29 10.53 -21.16
N LEU A 139 3.96 10.39 -22.32
CA LEU A 139 4.17 9.09 -22.98
C LEU A 139 4.87 8.06 -22.09
N ALA A 140 5.84 8.49 -21.27
CA ALA A 140 6.52 7.62 -20.31
C ALA A 140 5.56 6.91 -19.34
N MET A 141 4.44 7.56 -18.99
CA MET A 141 3.43 6.99 -18.11
C MET A 141 2.64 5.87 -18.80
N TRP A 142 2.32 6.05 -20.09
CA TRP A 142 1.70 5.00 -20.90
C TRP A 142 2.63 3.80 -21.10
N CYS A 143 3.92 4.03 -21.31
CA CYS A 143 4.91 2.95 -21.35
C CYS A 143 4.98 2.19 -20.01
N ALA A 144 4.93 2.90 -18.88
CA ALA A 144 4.89 2.27 -17.56
C ALA A 144 3.62 1.44 -17.35
N VAL A 145 2.46 1.92 -17.80
CA VAL A 145 1.19 1.17 -17.77
C VAL A 145 1.28 -0.12 -18.59
N LEU A 146 1.79 -0.03 -19.83
CA LEU A 146 1.97 -1.19 -20.70
C LEU A 146 2.89 -2.22 -20.04
N LEU A 147 4.06 -1.78 -19.56
CA LEU A 147 5.04 -2.63 -18.90
C LEU A 147 4.46 -3.31 -17.65
N ALA A 148 3.73 -2.55 -16.82
CA ALA A 148 3.09 -3.09 -15.63
C ALA A 148 2.01 -4.12 -15.98
N THR A 149 1.22 -3.88 -17.03
CA THR A 149 0.19 -4.81 -17.52
C THR A 149 0.81 -6.12 -18.03
N VAL A 150 1.92 -6.03 -18.78
CA VAL A 150 2.68 -7.22 -19.21
C VAL A 150 3.24 -7.98 -18.01
N GLY A 151 3.75 -7.27 -16.99
CA GLY A 151 4.22 -7.90 -15.75
C GLY A 151 3.11 -8.66 -15.02
N VAL A 152 1.87 -8.13 -14.99
CA VAL A 152 0.71 -8.87 -14.41
C VAL A 152 0.51 -10.16 -15.18
N TRP A 153 0.43 -10.07 -16.51
CA TRP A 153 0.16 -11.21 -17.38
C TRP A 153 1.19 -12.34 -17.20
N LEU A 154 2.47 -11.99 -17.07
CA LEU A 154 3.54 -12.96 -16.80
C LEU A 154 3.40 -13.60 -15.41
N MET A 155 3.07 -12.81 -14.39
CA MET A 155 2.88 -13.31 -13.02
C MET A 155 1.65 -14.21 -12.89
N THR A 156 0.61 -13.99 -13.70
CA THR A 156 -0.61 -14.81 -13.72
C THR A 156 -0.48 -16.06 -14.61
N GLY A 157 0.73 -16.52 -14.88
CA GLY A 157 0.99 -17.76 -15.62
C GLY A 157 0.95 -17.64 -17.14
N ALA A 158 0.91 -16.41 -17.70
CA ALA A 158 1.01 -16.14 -19.13
C ALA A 158 0.04 -16.95 -20.04
N THR A 159 -1.09 -17.40 -19.48
CA THR A 159 -2.14 -18.12 -20.22
C THR A 159 -3.28 -17.16 -20.58
N PRO A 160 -3.95 -17.32 -21.73
CA PRO A 160 -5.11 -16.51 -22.10
C PRO A 160 -6.26 -16.54 -21.07
N THR A 161 -6.30 -17.58 -20.22
CA THR A 161 -7.26 -17.80 -19.14
C THR A 161 -6.71 -17.44 -17.75
N GLY A 162 -5.49 -16.90 -17.64
CA GLY A 162 -4.70 -16.80 -16.41
C GLY A 162 -5.19 -15.81 -15.35
N PHE A 163 -6.25 -15.02 -15.60
CA PHE A 163 -6.85 -14.17 -14.58
C PHE A 163 -7.54 -15.02 -13.49
N GLY A 164 -6.78 -15.47 -12.49
CA GLY A 164 -7.31 -16.05 -11.24
C GLY A 164 -6.76 -17.41 -10.81
N GLY A 165 -5.69 -17.92 -11.40
CA GLY A 165 -5.16 -19.28 -11.11
C GLY A 165 -3.80 -19.36 -10.39
N GLY A 166 -3.19 -18.24 -9.99
CA GLY A 166 -1.84 -18.20 -9.41
C GLY A 166 -1.78 -17.63 -7.98
#